data_AF-A0A6N9JWQ3-F1
#
_entry.id   AF-A0A6N9JWQ3-F1
#
_cell.length_a   1.000
_cell.length_b   1.000
_cell.length_c   1.000
_cell.angle_alpha   90.00
_cell.angle_beta   90.00
_cell.angle_gamma   90.00
#
_symmetry.space_group_name_H-M   'P 1'
#
loop_
_entity.id
_entity.type
_entity.pdbx_description
1 polymer ?
#
loop_
_entity_poly.entity_id
_entity_poly.type
_entity_poly.pdbx_seq_one_letter_code
_entity_poly.pdbx_strand_id
1 'polypeptide(L)'
;MMIELKQEILDLIESPKLHAYLMEDAERLKLRDYVSIIAGAPVSLKRKQGLLYKLRATSDTKQQDTDYLKLCCECIDQAVQYLTMESEKIFLIQLMGYDDDNKSDIIDGPYIMTSLEDMKKAVQEYYWNEPDSTWNTLYWRVELYLDGEHEIKKNEFLSPMYTYIMNKDGEIQYFIHEKVSSNYLKGPLGSMAEWLFHSVCPDLNLPVPYQTGDVLFIDCRPYAPDAFYCRLKEVGDDCCGIQCEYVNPEGEIETGALKHGDYFFNHREVYQYLSPLYKAKIVSKDELNWDDYIKGKQNVSKTT
;
A
#
# COMPACT_ATOMS: atom_id res chain seq x y z
N MET A 1 22.14 7.68 16.25
CA MET A 1 21.83 6.39 15.60
C MET A 1 20.37 5.96 15.73
N MET A 2 19.83 5.59 16.92
CA MET A 2 18.40 5.17 17.01
C MET A 2 17.41 6.32 16.73
N ILE A 3 17.70 7.53 17.21
CA ILE A 3 16.87 8.72 16.96
C ILE A 3 16.83 9.05 15.45
N GLU A 4 18.00 9.07 14.79
CA GLU A 4 18.12 9.32 13.35
C GLU A 4 17.38 8.25 12.53
N LEU A 5 17.42 6.99 12.94
CA LEU A 5 16.69 5.92 12.26
C LEU A 5 15.17 6.06 12.41
N LYS A 6 14.68 6.40 13.61
CA LYS A 6 13.25 6.65 13.83
C LYS A 6 12.76 7.80 12.94
N GLN A 7 13.54 8.87 12.84
CA GLN A 7 13.24 9.97 11.92
C GLN A 7 13.26 9.51 10.46
N GLU A 8 14.29 8.76 10.02
CA GLU A 8 14.39 8.20 8.67
C GLU A 8 13.16 7.34 8.30
N ILE A 9 12.57 6.63 9.27
CA ILE A 9 11.34 5.86 9.09
C ILE A 9 10.10 6.75 9.04
N LEU A 10 10.00 7.74 9.94
CA LEU A 10 8.87 8.68 9.96
C LEU A 10 8.82 9.53 8.70
N ASP A 11 9.97 9.88 8.12
CA ASP A 11 10.09 10.61 6.84
C ASP A 11 9.47 9.86 5.64
N LEU A 12 9.11 8.58 5.79
CA LEU A 12 8.31 7.85 4.80
C LEU A 12 6.83 8.33 4.76
N ILE A 13 6.36 9.02 5.79
CA ILE A 13 5.01 9.59 5.88
C ILE A 13 5.02 10.98 5.24
N GLU A 14 4.36 11.11 4.08
CA GLU A 14 4.28 12.38 3.35
C GLU A 14 3.17 13.31 3.87
N SER A 15 2.29 12.82 4.75
CA SER A 15 1.27 13.61 5.43
C SER A 15 1.95 14.60 6.39
N PRO A 16 1.95 15.91 6.11
CA PRO A 16 2.78 16.85 6.87
C PRO A 16 2.36 16.98 8.34
N LYS A 17 1.05 17.02 8.59
CA LYS A 17 0.53 17.15 9.96
C LYS A 17 0.72 15.88 10.76
N LEU A 18 0.50 14.71 10.17
CA LEU A 18 0.76 13.43 10.83
C LEU A 18 2.25 13.24 11.09
N HIS A 19 3.10 13.52 10.11
CA HIS A 19 4.56 13.47 10.27
C HIS A 19 5.03 14.34 11.43
N ALA A 20 4.64 15.62 11.47
CA ALA A 20 5.01 16.53 12.54
C ALA A 20 4.55 16.03 13.93
N TYR A 21 3.30 15.54 14.01
CA TYR A 21 2.75 14.98 15.25
C TYR A 21 3.51 13.74 15.75
N LEU A 22 3.84 12.82 14.85
CA LEU A 22 4.59 11.61 15.20
C LEU A 22 6.05 11.91 15.55
N MET A 23 6.63 12.97 14.96
CA MET A 23 7.97 13.45 15.29
C MET A 23 8.03 14.12 16.67
N GLU A 24 7.01 14.89 17.04
CA GLU A 24 6.90 15.54 18.36
C GLU A 24 6.80 14.52 19.51
N ASP A 25 6.18 13.36 19.26
CA ASP A 25 5.92 12.34 20.28
C ASP A 25 6.37 10.93 19.85
N ALA A 26 7.56 10.85 19.26
CA ALA A 26 8.14 9.60 18.76
C ALA A 26 8.38 8.54 19.88
N GLU A 27 8.34 8.94 21.15
CA GLU A 27 8.45 8.07 22.32
C GLU A 27 7.18 7.24 22.57
N ARG A 28 6.00 7.71 22.15
CA ARG A 28 4.75 6.94 22.24
C ARG A 28 4.67 5.80 21.23
N LEU A 29 5.44 5.88 20.14
CA LEU A 29 5.48 4.85 19.12
C LEU A 29 6.22 3.61 19.61
N LYS A 30 5.56 2.48 19.50
CA LYS A 30 6.12 1.16 19.77
C LYS A 30 6.91 0.71 18.56
N LEU A 31 7.80 -0.26 18.78
CA LEU A 31 8.58 -0.87 17.70
C LEU A 31 7.71 -1.30 16.51
N ARG A 32 6.57 -1.93 16.80
CA ARG A 32 5.63 -2.42 15.77
C ARG A 32 5.08 -1.30 14.90
N ASP A 33 4.89 -0.10 15.44
CA ASP A 33 4.41 1.05 14.66
C ASP A 33 5.44 1.43 13.59
N TYR A 34 6.73 1.43 13.93
CA TYR A 34 7.81 1.64 12.96
C TYR A 34 7.88 0.53 11.90
N VAL A 35 7.66 -0.73 12.28
CA VAL A 35 7.61 -1.84 11.32
C VAL A 35 6.43 -1.68 10.37
N SER A 36 5.25 -1.28 10.88
CA SER A 36 4.07 -1.01 10.05
C SER A 36 4.28 0.16 9.10
N ILE A 37 4.98 1.22 9.54
CA ILE A 37 5.37 2.33 8.66
C ILE A 37 6.30 1.84 7.54
N ILE A 38 7.29 1.00 7.85
CA ILE A 38 8.18 0.45 6.81
C ILE A 38 7.38 -0.43 5.84
N ALA A 39 6.53 -1.32 6.35
CA ALA A 39 5.78 -2.28 5.55
C ALA A 39 4.74 -1.62 4.63
N GLY A 40 4.07 -0.54 5.07
CA GLY A 40 3.06 0.16 4.27
C GLY A 40 3.59 1.23 3.31
N ALA A 41 4.82 1.72 3.49
CA ALA A 41 5.35 2.85 2.70
C ALA A 41 5.51 2.52 1.20
N PRO A 42 5.25 3.45 0.27
CA PRO A 42 5.37 3.21 -1.17
C PRO A 42 6.84 3.34 -1.64
N VAL A 43 7.72 2.53 -1.07
CA VAL A 43 9.16 2.49 -1.36
C VAL A 43 9.59 1.07 -1.72
N SER A 44 10.75 0.94 -2.38
CA SER A 44 11.20 -0.36 -2.88
C SER A 44 11.39 -1.41 -1.78
N LEU A 45 11.20 -2.69 -2.13
CA LEU A 45 11.41 -3.80 -1.19
C LEU A 45 12.83 -3.77 -0.59
N LYS A 46 13.84 -3.39 -1.38
CA LYS A 46 15.22 -3.24 -0.90
C LYS A 46 15.36 -2.12 0.13
N ARG A 47 14.65 -1.00 -0.04
CA ARG A 47 14.63 0.09 0.94
C ARG A 47 13.98 -0.35 2.25
N LYS A 48 12.83 -1.04 2.17
CA LYS A 48 12.14 -1.62 3.34
C LYS A 48 13.05 -2.61 4.07
N GLN A 49 13.69 -3.52 3.35
CA GLN A 49 14.64 -4.50 3.88
C GLN A 49 15.76 -3.80 4.65
N GLY A 50 16.41 -2.80 4.04
CA GLY A 50 17.48 -2.03 4.69
C GLY A 50 17.04 -1.35 5.99
N LEU A 51 15.82 -0.77 6.02
CA LEU A 51 15.29 -0.13 7.23
C LEU A 51 14.99 -1.15 8.34
N LEU A 52 14.43 -2.32 8.01
CA LEU A 52 14.18 -3.39 8.99
C LEU A 52 15.47 -3.91 9.60
N TYR A 53 16.52 -4.10 8.79
CA TYR A 53 17.83 -4.52 9.27
C TYR A 53 18.49 -3.48 10.18
N LYS A 54 18.44 -2.19 9.81
CA LYS A 54 18.91 -1.09 10.68
C LYS A 54 18.13 -1.07 12.00
N LEU A 55 16.81 -1.27 11.95
CA LEU A 55 15.94 -1.26 13.12
C LEU A 55 16.28 -2.43 14.05
N ARG A 56 16.47 -3.63 13.50
CA ARG A 56 16.92 -4.80 14.25
C ARG A 56 18.30 -4.63 14.88
N ALA A 57 19.24 -3.99 14.19
CA ALA A 57 20.60 -3.77 14.70
C ALA A 57 20.68 -2.72 15.81
N THR A 58 19.70 -1.82 15.91
CA THR A 58 19.69 -0.69 16.86
C THR A 58 18.71 -0.87 18.03
N SER A 59 17.93 -1.94 18.01
CA SER A 59 16.89 -2.19 19.00
C SER A 59 17.43 -2.90 20.24
N ASP A 60 17.52 -2.19 21.38
CA ASP A 60 17.67 -2.79 22.71
C ASP A 60 16.29 -3.25 23.22
N THR A 61 15.68 -4.22 22.53
CA THR A 61 14.30 -4.64 22.76
C THR A 61 14.18 -5.97 23.50
N LYS A 62 12.98 -6.23 24.03
CA LYS A 62 12.63 -7.51 24.65
C LYS A 62 12.74 -8.64 23.62
N GLN A 63 13.01 -9.87 24.08
CA GLN A 63 13.18 -11.04 23.20
C GLN A 63 12.02 -11.20 22.19
N GLN A 64 10.78 -10.99 22.62
CA GLN A 64 9.60 -11.12 21.75
C GLN A 64 9.61 -10.13 20.56
N ASP A 65 10.09 -8.92 20.78
CA ASP A 65 10.22 -7.89 19.74
C ASP A 65 11.36 -8.22 18.77
N THR A 66 12.46 -8.77 19.30
CA THR A 66 13.58 -9.29 18.50
C THR A 66 13.15 -10.45 17.60
N ASP A 67 12.37 -11.39 18.14
CA ASP A 67 11.84 -12.53 17.38
C ASP A 67 10.87 -12.06 16.29
N TYR A 68 10.00 -11.10 16.59
CA TYR A 68 9.09 -10.49 15.63
C TYR A 68 9.85 -9.77 14.49
N LEU A 69 10.85 -8.96 14.80
CA LEU A 69 11.68 -8.29 13.79
C LEU A 69 12.45 -9.28 12.91
N LYS A 70 12.96 -10.38 13.50
CA LYS A 70 13.62 -11.44 12.75
C LYS A 70 12.66 -12.02 11.72
N LEU A 71 11.42 -12.34 12.11
CA LEU A 71 10.39 -12.85 11.20
C LEU A 71 10.00 -11.84 10.11
N CYS A 72 9.93 -10.54 10.44
CA CYS A 72 9.70 -9.50 9.45
C CYS A 72 10.84 -9.40 8.43
N CYS A 73 12.10 -9.51 8.87
CA CYS A 73 13.26 -9.57 7.97
C CYS A 73 13.19 -10.82 7.08
N GLU A 74 12.94 -12.00 7.66
CA GLU A 74 12.82 -13.25 6.90
C GLU A 74 11.70 -13.18 5.84
N CYS A 75 10.57 -12.57 6.16
CA CYS A 75 9.45 -12.38 5.22
C CYS A 75 9.87 -11.58 3.99
N ILE A 76 10.48 -10.41 4.17
CA ILE A 76 10.91 -9.58 3.05
C ILE A 76 12.12 -10.15 2.32
N ASP A 77 13.05 -10.80 3.03
CA ASP A 77 14.24 -11.41 2.44
C ASP A 77 13.84 -12.46 1.42
N GLN A 78 12.82 -13.26 1.72
CA GLN A 78 12.33 -14.27 0.79
C GLN A 78 11.68 -13.66 -0.43
N ALA A 79 10.78 -12.69 -0.24
CA ALA A 79 10.15 -11.98 -1.34
C ALA A 79 11.19 -11.37 -2.29
N VAL A 80 12.29 -10.82 -1.75
CA VAL A 80 13.43 -10.31 -2.53
C VAL A 80 14.24 -11.45 -3.16
N GLN A 81 14.52 -12.53 -2.42
CA GLN A 81 15.30 -13.68 -2.92
C GLN A 81 14.62 -14.35 -4.12
N TYR A 82 13.30 -14.52 -4.10
CA TYR A 82 12.56 -15.11 -5.23
C TYR A 82 12.63 -14.25 -6.50
N LEU A 83 12.77 -12.92 -6.37
CA LEU A 83 13.01 -12.06 -7.53
C LEU A 83 14.41 -12.29 -8.14
N THR A 84 15.43 -12.62 -7.33
CA THR A 84 16.84 -12.64 -7.78
C THR A 84 17.48 -14.03 -7.88
N MET A 85 16.87 -15.08 -7.33
CA MET A 85 17.45 -16.44 -7.34
C MET A 85 17.68 -16.99 -8.77
N GLU A 86 18.62 -17.90 -8.92
CA GLU A 86 18.81 -18.62 -10.19
C GLU A 86 17.79 -19.77 -10.26
N SER A 87 16.66 -19.49 -10.90
CA SER A 87 15.61 -20.47 -11.19
C SER A 87 14.91 -20.10 -12.49
N GLU A 88 14.25 -21.07 -13.12
CA GLU A 88 13.37 -20.78 -14.25
C GLU A 88 12.14 -20.03 -13.73
N LYS A 89 12.08 -18.74 -14.09
CA LYS A 89 11.05 -17.82 -13.65
C LYS A 89 10.19 -17.41 -14.83
N ILE A 90 8.90 -17.32 -14.56
CA ILE A 90 7.94 -16.76 -15.48
C ILE A 90 7.23 -15.63 -14.74
N PHE A 91 7.32 -14.43 -15.29
CA PHE A 91 6.59 -13.26 -14.83
C PHE A 91 5.40 -13.05 -15.74
N LEU A 92 4.20 -13.10 -15.17
CA LEU A 92 2.97 -12.69 -15.83
C LEU A 92 2.64 -11.27 -15.35
N ILE A 93 2.59 -10.31 -16.26
CA ILE A 93 2.56 -8.89 -15.93
C ILE A 93 1.30 -8.27 -16.50
N GLN A 94 0.54 -7.57 -15.65
CA GLN A 94 -0.73 -6.94 -15.99
C GLN A 94 -0.66 -5.46 -15.63
N LEU A 95 -1.07 -4.60 -16.56
CA LEU A 95 -1.28 -3.19 -16.26
C LEU A 95 -2.63 -3.07 -15.58
N MET A 96 -2.61 -2.63 -14.33
CA MET A 96 -3.80 -2.43 -13.53
C MET A 96 -4.21 -0.96 -13.55
N GLY A 97 -5.51 -0.74 -13.45
CA GLY A 97 -6.13 0.58 -13.34
C GLY A 97 -7.53 0.43 -12.77
N TYR A 98 -8.41 1.33 -13.17
CA TYR A 98 -9.78 1.38 -12.65
C TYR A 98 -10.79 1.56 -13.77
N ASP A 99 -11.93 0.90 -13.64
CA ASP A 99 -13.08 1.11 -14.54
C ASP A 99 -13.85 2.40 -14.19
N ASP A 100 -14.90 2.70 -14.97
CA ASP A 100 -15.75 3.87 -14.79
C ASP A 100 -16.49 3.89 -13.43
N ASP A 101 -16.59 2.74 -12.75
CA ASP A 101 -17.19 2.56 -11.43
C ASP A 101 -16.14 2.59 -10.30
N ASN A 102 -14.89 2.97 -10.58
CA ASN A 102 -13.78 2.94 -9.63
C ASN A 102 -13.44 1.53 -9.10
N LYS A 103 -13.65 0.47 -9.87
CA LYS A 103 -13.26 -0.90 -9.51
C LYS A 103 -11.92 -1.25 -10.13
N SER A 104 -11.10 -2.05 -9.44
CA SER A 104 -9.82 -2.48 -9.99
C SER A 104 -10.02 -3.35 -11.23
N ASP A 105 -9.36 -2.99 -12.33
CA ASP A 105 -9.45 -3.72 -13.59
C ASP A 105 -8.07 -3.88 -14.26
N ILE A 106 -7.98 -4.88 -15.14
CA ILE A 106 -6.82 -5.10 -16.00
C ILE A 106 -7.00 -4.24 -17.24
N ILE A 107 -6.18 -3.20 -17.36
CA ILE A 107 -6.21 -2.27 -18.48
C ILE A 107 -5.48 -2.84 -19.69
N ASP A 108 -4.41 -3.60 -19.47
CA ASP A 108 -3.63 -4.21 -20.52
C ASP A 108 -2.84 -5.45 -20.06
N GLY A 109 -2.43 -6.27 -21.02
CA GLY A 109 -1.78 -7.56 -20.83
C GLY A 109 -2.80 -8.72 -20.72
N PRO A 110 -2.39 -9.87 -20.14
CA PRO A 110 -1.09 -10.10 -19.51
C PRO A 110 0.05 -10.26 -20.53
N TYR A 111 1.24 -9.80 -20.13
CA TYR A 111 2.49 -10.02 -20.82
C TYR A 111 3.31 -11.09 -20.10
N ILE A 112 4.13 -11.84 -20.85
CA ILE A 112 4.99 -12.88 -20.29
C ILE A 112 6.44 -12.44 -20.44
N MET A 113 7.18 -12.47 -19.33
CA MET A 113 8.61 -12.16 -19.28
C MET A 113 9.35 -13.25 -18.49
N THR A 114 10.62 -13.46 -18.80
CA THR A 114 11.48 -14.43 -18.08
C THR A 114 12.67 -13.74 -17.39
N SER A 115 12.81 -12.43 -17.55
CA SER A 115 13.91 -11.62 -17.02
C SER A 115 13.33 -10.43 -16.24
N LEU A 116 13.76 -10.29 -14.98
CA LEU A 116 13.39 -9.16 -14.13
C LEU A 116 13.92 -7.84 -14.69
N GLU A 117 15.13 -7.83 -15.26
CA GLU A 117 15.74 -6.63 -15.83
C GLU A 117 14.99 -6.17 -17.08
N ASP A 118 14.68 -7.10 -17.99
CA ASP A 118 13.93 -6.77 -19.20
C ASP A 118 12.49 -6.36 -18.87
N MET A 119 11.87 -6.96 -17.85
CA MET A 119 10.56 -6.54 -17.35
C MET A 119 10.60 -5.07 -16.90
N LYS A 120 11.56 -4.71 -16.05
CA LYS A 120 11.68 -3.33 -15.54
C LYS A 120 11.91 -2.35 -16.67
N LYS A 121 12.74 -2.71 -17.65
CA LYS A 121 12.99 -1.90 -18.84
C LYS A 121 11.73 -1.72 -19.68
N ALA A 122 11.00 -2.79 -19.96
CA ALA A 122 9.76 -2.76 -20.74
C ALA A 122 8.70 -1.87 -20.09
N VAL A 123 8.55 -1.97 -18.76
CA VAL A 123 7.64 -1.12 -17.97
C VAL A 123 8.00 0.35 -18.14
N GLN A 124 9.27 0.71 -17.96
CA GLN A 124 9.72 2.10 -18.12
C GLN A 124 9.49 2.64 -19.55
N GLU A 125 9.74 1.82 -20.57
CA GLU A 125 9.51 2.18 -21.97
C GLU A 125 8.01 2.32 -22.30
N TYR A 126 7.14 1.54 -21.65
CA TYR A 126 5.69 1.58 -21.87
C TYR A 126 5.12 2.97 -21.50
N TYR A 127 5.53 3.57 -20.37
CA TYR A 127 5.09 4.91 -19.95
C TYR A 127 5.66 6.06 -20.78
N TRP A 128 6.80 5.88 -21.45
CA TRP A 128 7.47 6.97 -22.19
C TRP A 128 6.69 7.40 -23.44
N ASN A 129 5.88 6.51 -24.01
CA ASN A 129 5.29 6.74 -25.32
C ASN A 129 4.03 7.62 -25.30
N GLU A 130 3.34 7.82 -24.16
CA GLU A 130 2.16 8.70 -24.06
C GLU A 130 2.00 9.29 -22.64
N PRO A 131 2.54 10.48 -22.30
CA PRO A 131 2.37 11.06 -20.97
C PRO A 131 1.01 11.76 -20.84
N ASP A 132 -0.02 11.03 -20.42
CA ASP A 132 -1.31 11.60 -19.99
C ASP A 132 -1.52 11.44 -18.47
N SER A 133 -2.31 12.33 -17.88
CA SER A 133 -2.79 12.30 -16.50
C SER A 133 -3.45 10.97 -16.09
N THR A 134 -4.04 10.24 -17.05
CA THR A 134 -4.59 8.89 -16.90
C THR A 134 -3.57 7.87 -16.39
N TRP A 135 -2.27 8.12 -16.58
CA TRP A 135 -1.20 7.23 -16.12
C TRP A 135 -0.90 7.33 -14.63
N ASN A 136 -1.40 8.38 -13.96
CA ASN A 136 -1.18 8.54 -12.53
C ASN A 136 -1.94 7.50 -11.70
N THR A 137 -2.96 6.85 -12.26
CA THR A 137 -3.77 5.81 -11.60
C THR A 137 -3.37 4.39 -11.99
N LEU A 138 -2.34 4.25 -12.84
CA LEU A 138 -1.92 2.94 -13.36
C LEU A 138 -0.70 2.41 -12.62
N TYR A 139 -0.75 1.11 -12.32
CA TYR A 139 0.36 0.37 -11.71
C TYR A 139 0.44 -1.04 -12.30
N TRP A 140 1.56 -1.72 -12.08
CA TRP A 140 1.77 -3.06 -12.60
C TRP A 140 1.57 -4.11 -11.51
N ARG A 141 0.78 -5.13 -11.83
CA ARG A 141 0.70 -6.38 -11.06
C ARG A 141 1.56 -7.43 -11.74
N VAL A 142 2.43 -8.08 -10.98
CA VAL A 142 3.41 -9.04 -11.48
C VAL A 142 3.26 -10.35 -10.73
N GLU A 143 2.71 -11.37 -11.37
CA GLU A 143 2.65 -12.71 -10.81
C GLU A 143 3.95 -13.46 -11.16
N LEU A 144 4.66 -13.93 -10.13
CA LEU A 144 5.87 -14.72 -10.27
C LEU A 144 5.53 -16.21 -10.16
N TYR A 145 5.80 -16.94 -11.22
CA TYR A 145 5.75 -18.40 -11.27
C TYR A 145 7.16 -18.96 -11.31
N LEU A 146 7.32 -20.14 -10.73
CA LEU A 146 8.56 -20.91 -10.75
C LEU A 146 8.30 -22.22 -11.46
N ASP A 147 9.20 -22.60 -12.36
CA ASP A 147 9.24 -23.92 -12.98
C ASP A 147 10.37 -24.76 -12.35
N GLY A 148 10.13 -26.05 -12.15
CA GLY A 148 11.09 -26.97 -11.54
C GLY A 148 10.95 -27.16 -10.02
N GLU A 149 12.07 -27.13 -9.28
CA GLU A 149 12.15 -27.58 -7.87
C GLU A 149 11.23 -26.82 -6.90
N HIS A 150 10.87 -25.58 -7.26
CA HIS A 150 10.03 -24.72 -6.44
C HIS A 150 8.66 -24.45 -7.07
N GLU A 151 8.26 -25.26 -8.06
CA GLU A 151 6.96 -25.11 -8.70
C GLU A 151 5.83 -25.32 -7.69
N ILE A 152 4.78 -24.51 -7.83
CA ILE A 152 3.52 -24.72 -7.14
C ILE A 152 2.49 -25.05 -8.21
N LYS A 153 1.82 -26.19 -8.06
CA LYS A 153 0.74 -26.61 -8.95
C LYS A 153 -0.58 -26.72 -8.22
N LYS A 154 -1.64 -26.25 -8.87
CA LYS A 154 -3.04 -26.44 -8.45
C LYS A 154 -3.80 -27.02 -9.64
N ASN A 155 -4.30 -28.25 -9.51
CA ASN A 155 -4.92 -28.99 -10.60
C ASN A 155 -4.01 -29.07 -11.85
N GLU A 156 -2.71 -29.36 -11.65
CA GLU A 156 -1.66 -29.38 -12.68
C GLU A 156 -1.28 -28.03 -13.30
N PHE A 157 -2.06 -26.96 -13.06
CA PHE A 157 -1.69 -25.61 -13.48
C PHE A 157 -0.68 -25.00 -12.54
N LEU A 158 0.36 -24.35 -13.08
CA LEU A 158 1.25 -23.52 -12.28
C LEU A 158 0.43 -22.46 -11.53
N SER A 159 0.79 -22.24 -10.28
CA SER A 159 0.22 -21.21 -9.42
C SER A 159 1.32 -20.21 -9.05
N PRO A 160 0.99 -18.93 -8.93
CA PRO A 160 1.97 -17.92 -8.58
C PRO A 160 2.54 -18.18 -7.18
N MET A 161 3.84 -17.99 -7.02
CA MET A 161 4.53 -18.00 -5.73
C MET A 161 4.30 -16.67 -5.01
N TYR A 162 4.45 -15.56 -5.74
CA TYR A 162 4.22 -14.21 -5.25
C TYR A 162 3.47 -13.40 -6.31
N THR A 163 2.62 -12.50 -5.85
CA THR A 163 2.15 -11.36 -6.64
C THR A 163 2.87 -10.12 -6.15
N TYR A 164 3.60 -9.43 -7.02
CA TYR A 164 4.29 -8.18 -6.72
C TYR A 164 3.54 -6.99 -7.31
N ILE A 165 3.60 -5.85 -6.61
CA ILE A 165 3.01 -4.58 -7.06
C ILE A 165 4.16 -3.62 -7.37
N MET A 166 4.17 -3.12 -8.60
CA MET A 166 5.25 -2.34 -9.17
C MET A 166 4.73 -1.02 -9.70
N ASN A 167 5.47 0.05 -9.42
CA ASN A 167 5.10 1.38 -9.89
C ASN A 167 5.53 1.59 -11.35
N LYS A 168 5.22 2.78 -11.88
CA LYS A 168 5.56 3.17 -13.25
C LYS A 168 7.05 3.21 -13.58
N ASP A 169 7.90 3.37 -12.57
CA ASP A 169 9.35 3.44 -12.73
C ASP A 169 10.00 2.04 -12.73
N GLY A 170 9.20 0.96 -12.66
CA GLY A 170 9.68 -0.41 -12.54
C GLY A 170 10.18 -0.76 -11.12
N GLU A 171 9.83 0.04 -10.12
CA GLU A 171 10.17 -0.24 -8.72
C GLU A 171 9.08 -1.11 -8.08
N ILE A 172 9.46 -2.30 -7.63
CA ILE A 172 8.59 -3.20 -6.87
C ILE A 172 8.50 -2.69 -5.43
N GLN A 173 7.28 -2.34 -5.02
CA GLN A 173 7.00 -1.70 -3.73
C GLN A 173 6.30 -2.63 -2.75
N TYR A 174 5.45 -3.54 -3.25
CA TYR A 174 4.67 -4.44 -2.41
C TYR A 174 4.68 -5.87 -2.93
N PHE A 175 4.31 -6.81 -2.08
CA PHE A 175 4.18 -8.22 -2.45
C PHE A 175 3.04 -8.89 -1.69
N ILE A 176 2.53 -9.97 -2.26
CA ILE A 176 1.54 -10.86 -1.70
C ILE A 176 2.10 -12.27 -1.84
N HIS A 177 2.27 -12.95 -0.72
CA HIS A 177 2.59 -14.38 -0.73
C HIS A 177 1.29 -15.16 -0.96
N GLU A 178 1.17 -15.82 -2.11
CA GLU A 178 -0.07 -16.50 -2.53
C GLU A 178 -0.34 -17.79 -1.72
N LYS A 179 0.62 -18.20 -0.89
CA LYS A 179 0.52 -19.36 0.00
C LYS A 179 -0.09 -19.00 1.37
N VAL A 180 -1.28 -18.40 1.38
CA VAL A 180 -1.98 -18.00 2.62
C VAL A 180 -2.34 -19.20 3.52
N SER A 181 -2.41 -20.42 2.95
CA SER A 181 -2.80 -21.64 3.68
C SER A 181 -1.67 -22.36 4.44
N SER A 182 -0.43 -21.88 4.35
CA SER A 182 0.65 -22.40 5.19
C SER A 182 1.21 -21.28 6.04
N ASN A 183 1.05 -21.40 7.36
CA ASN A 183 1.90 -20.78 8.38
C ASN A 183 3.39 -20.99 8.05
N TYR A 184 3.90 -20.27 7.06
CA TYR A 184 5.24 -20.50 6.50
C TYR A 184 6.27 -20.06 7.53
N LEU A 185 6.01 -18.91 8.15
CA LEU A 185 6.59 -18.50 9.41
C LEU A 185 5.76 -19.13 10.54
N LYS A 186 6.12 -20.35 10.96
CA LYS A 186 5.34 -21.16 11.92
C LYS A 186 5.03 -20.39 13.22
N GLY A 187 3.75 -20.15 13.49
CA GLY A 187 3.23 -19.65 14.77
C GLY A 187 2.64 -18.23 14.69
N PRO A 188 2.01 -17.74 15.77
CA PRO A 188 1.24 -16.49 15.76
C PRO A 188 2.05 -15.27 15.30
N LEU A 189 3.31 -15.14 15.70
CA LEU A 189 4.17 -14.02 15.30
C LEU A 189 4.53 -14.04 13.81
N GLY A 190 4.64 -15.23 13.21
CA GLY A 190 4.93 -15.37 11.79
C GLY A 190 3.75 -14.98 10.93
N SER A 191 2.54 -15.45 11.29
CA SER A 191 1.30 -15.00 10.63
C SER A 191 1.12 -13.48 10.74
N MET A 192 1.48 -12.88 11.88
CA MET A 192 1.46 -11.42 12.03
C MET A 192 2.46 -10.71 11.12
N ALA A 193 3.67 -11.25 10.94
CA ALA A 193 4.66 -10.69 10.02
C ALA A 193 4.19 -10.81 8.57
N GLU A 194 3.68 -11.96 8.15
CA GLU A 194 3.13 -12.15 6.79
C GLU A 194 1.95 -11.21 6.53
N TRP A 195 1.01 -11.09 7.46
CA TRP A 195 -0.13 -10.19 7.31
C TRP A 195 0.29 -8.73 7.19
N LEU A 196 1.35 -8.32 7.89
CA LEU A 196 1.85 -6.95 7.81
C LEU A 196 2.36 -6.57 6.41
N PHE A 197 3.00 -7.51 5.72
CA PHE A 197 3.49 -7.28 4.35
C PHE A 197 2.46 -7.65 3.28
N HIS A 198 1.35 -8.29 3.66
CA HIS A 198 0.28 -8.66 2.75
C HIS A 198 -0.50 -7.41 2.33
N SER A 199 -0.18 -6.91 1.14
CA SER A 199 -0.48 -5.54 0.75
C SER A 199 -1.95 -5.23 0.43
N VAL A 200 -2.88 -6.18 0.48
CA VAL A 200 -4.31 -5.95 0.12
C VAL A 200 -5.08 -5.24 1.25
N CYS A 201 -4.41 -4.84 2.33
CA CYS A 201 -5.03 -4.14 3.46
C CYS A 201 -4.22 -2.89 3.80
N PRO A 202 -4.75 -1.66 3.57
CA PRO A 202 -4.04 -0.40 3.86
C PRO A 202 -3.93 -0.07 5.38
N ASP A 203 -3.97 -1.10 6.23
CA ASP A 203 -4.11 -1.01 7.68
C ASP A 203 -2.87 -0.42 8.34
N LEU A 204 -2.87 0.90 8.49
CA LEU A 204 -1.88 1.62 9.28
C LEU A 204 -2.52 2.17 10.54
N ASN A 205 -2.35 1.46 11.65
CA ASN A 205 -2.94 1.86 12.92
C ASN A 205 -1.99 2.73 13.75
N LEU A 206 -1.84 4.00 13.34
CA LEU A 206 -1.06 5.01 14.08
C LEU A 206 -1.98 5.96 14.88
N PRO A 207 -1.47 6.56 15.96
CA PRO A 207 -2.14 7.72 16.56
C PRO A 207 -2.14 8.88 15.57
N VAL A 208 -3.19 9.69 15.57
CA VAL A 208 -3.38 10.78 14.59
C VAL A 208 -3.56 12.14 15.27
N PRO A 209 -3.20 13.25 14.59
CA PRO A 209 -3.41 14.61 15.09
C PRO A 209 -4.74 15.24 14.67
N TYR A 210 -5.62 14.47 14.04
CA TYR A 210 -6.85 14.98 13.47
C TYR A 210 -7.95 15.15 14.51
N GLN A 211 -8.94 15.98 14.20
CA GLN A 211 -10.09 16.23 15.05
C GLN A 211 -11.39 15.94 14.30
N THR A 212 -12.44 15.62 15.05
CA THR A 212 -13.80 15.55 14.49
C THR A 212 -14.13 16.87 13.78
N GLY A 213 -14.61 16.76 12.54
CA GLY A 213 -14.95 17.87 11.66
C GLY A 213 -13.82 18.32 10.73
N ASP A 214 -12.58 17.84 10.91
CA ASP A 214 -11.51 18.06 9.93
C ASP A 214 -11.92 17.47 8.58
N VAL A 215 -11.59 18.16 7.49
CA VAL A 215 -11.73 17.63 6.13
C VAL A 215 -10.35 17.26 5.63
N LEU A 216 -10.20 16.02 5.17
CA LEU A 216 -8.97 15.49 4.63
C LEU A 216 -9.05 15.43 3.10
N PHE A 217 -7.99 15.88 2.44
CA PHE A 217 -7.66 15.54 1.06
C PHE A 217 -6.66 14.39 1.05
N ILE A 218 -6.95 13.33 0.30
CA ILE A 218 -6.18 12.09 0.28
C ILE A 218 -5.92 11.70 -1.17
N ASP A 219 -4.65 11.70 -1.57
CA ASP A 219 -4.22 11.27 -2.91
C ASP A 219 -3.30 10.05 -2.79
N CYS A 220 -3.89 8.86 -2.93
CA CYS A 220 -3.20 7.57 -2.83
C CYS A 220 -2.88 6.94 -4.20
N ARG A 221 -3.00 7.69 -5.29
CA ARG A 221 -2.65 7.22 -6.63
C ARG A 221 -1.19 6.73 -6.71
N PRO A 222 -0.89 5.66 -7.47
CA PRO A 222 -1.81 4.92 -8.37
C PRO A 222 -2.65 3.84 -7.66
N TYR A 223 -2.56 3.70 -6.33
CA TYR A 223 -3.25 2.65 -5.57
C TYR A 223 -4.64 3.06 -5.09
N ALA A 224 -5.17 4.13 -5.68
CA ALA A 224 -6.55 4.58 -5.56
C ALA A 224 -6.98 5.17 -6.93
N PRO A 225 -8.28 5.13 -7.26
CA PRO A 225 -8.78 5.60 -8.54
C PRO A 225 -8.67 7.11 -8.74
N ASP A 226 -8.71 7.89 -7.67
CA ASP A 226 -8.50 9.33 -7.72
C ASP A 226 -7.98 9.86 -6.36
N ALA A 227 -7.83 11.17 -6.27
CA ALA A 227 -7.74 11.87 -5.00
C ALA A 227 -9.16 12.14 -4.45
N PHE A 228 -9.35 11.89 -3.16
CA PHE A 228 -10.64 11.97 -2.50
C PHE A 228 -10.65 12.95 -1.33
N TYR A 229 -11.85 13.42 -1.02
CA TYR A 229 -12.13 14.20 0.18
C TYR A 229 -13.00 13.39 1.13
N CYS A 230 -12.68 13.40 2.41
CA CYS A 230 -13.54 12.87 3.46
C CYS A 230 -13.56 13.79 4.68
N ARG A 231 -14.71 13.90 5.35
CA ARG A 231 -14.85 14.65 6.60
C ARG A 231 -14.79 13.70 7.78
N LEU A 232 -13.96 13.98 8.77
CA LEU A 232 -13.88 13.15 9.98
C LEU A 232 -15.12 13.34 10.84
N LYS A 233 -15.80 12.23 11.12
CA LYS A 233 -16.98 12.16 11.98
C LYS A 233 -16.58 11.82 13.41
N GLU A 234 -15.66 10.88 13.58
CA GLU A 234 -15.17 10.41 14.88
C GLU A 234 -13.66 10.20 14.80
N VAL A 235 -12.95 10.53 15.88
CA VAL A 235 -11.51 10.29 16.00
C VAL A 235 -11.23 9.64 17.35
N GLY A 236 -10.66 8.44 17.29
CA GLY A 236 -10.28 7.61 18.43
C GLY A 236 -8.98 6.84 18.15
N ASP A 237 -8.56 6.04 19.12
CA ASP A 237 -7.21 5.48 19.16
C ASP A 237 -7.06 4.12 18.46
N ASP A 238 -8.14 3.39 18.22
CA ASP A 238 -8.09 2.07 17.57
C ASP A 238 -8.17 2.17 16.03
N CYS A 239 -8.09 1.03 15.34
CA CYS A 239 -8.08 0.98 13.88
C CYS A 239 -9.42 1.44 13.26
N CYS A 240 -10.54 1.15 13.95
CA CYS A 240 -11.87 1.61 13.56
C CYS A 240 -12.22 3.00 14.12
N GLY A 241 -11.38 3.58 14.97
CA GLY A 241 -11.70 4.76 15.76
C GLY A 241 -11.72 6.06 14.97
N ILE A 242 -11.22 6.04 13.72
CA ILE A 242 -11.34 7.17 12.81
C ILE A 242 -12.41 6.86 11.78
N GLN A 243 -13.61 7.39 12.02
CA GLN A 243 -14.72 7.30 11.07
C GLN A 243 -14.78 8.57 10.25
N CYS A 244 -14.98 8.44 8.95
CA CYS A 244 -15.11 9.55 8.02
C CYS A 244 -16.40 9.44 7.20
N GLU A 245 -16.84 10.58 6.69
CA GLU A 245 -17.96 10.74 5.78
C GLU A 245 -17.42 11.12 4.40
N TYR A 246 -17.90 10.45 3.37
CA TYR A 246 -17.60 10.72 1.96
C TYR A 246 -18.88 10.64 1.14
N VAL A 247 -18.82 11.12 -0.11
CA VAL A 247 -19.99 11.27 -0.99
C VAL A 247 -19.92 10.23 -2.11
N ASN A 248 -20.99 9.47 -2.30
CA ASN A 248 -21.11 8.55 -3.44
C ASN A 248 -21.54 9.29 -4.73
N PRO A 249 -21.48 8.68 -5.93
CA PRO A 249 -21.82 9.35 -7.20
C PRO A 249 -23.24 9.94 -7.28
N GLU A 250 -24.18 9.40 -6.51
CA GLU A 250 -25.55 9.88 -6.39
C GLU A 250 -25.68 11.10 -5.46
N GLY A 251 -24.62 11.46 -4.74
CA GLY A 251 -24.58 12.59 -3.84
C GLY A 251 -25.03 12.29 -2.41
N GLU A 252 -25.16 11.01 -2.07
CA GLU A 252 -25.50 10.55 -0.73
C GLU A 252 -24.23 10.45 0.13
N ILE A 253 -24.39 10.63 1.44
CA ILE A 253 -23.29 10.55 2.39
C ILE A 253 -23.18 9.12 2.89
N GLU A 254 -22.01 8.54 2.71
CA GLU A 254 -21.62 7.24 3.27
C GLU A 254 -20.57 7.43 4.37
N THR A 255 -20.37 6.39 5.17
CA THR A 255 -19.41 6.40 6.28
C THR A 255 -18.48 5.20 6.23
N GLY A 256 -17.23 5.39 6.62
CA GLY A 256 -16.26 4.31 6.70
C GLY A 256 -15.08 4.57 7.63
N ALA A 257 -14.37 3.51 7.98
CA ALA A 257 -13.17 3.56 8.79
C ALA A 257 -11.95 4.00 7.94
N LEU A 258 -11.45 5.20 8.19
CA LEU A 258 -10.37 5.81 7.41
C LEU A 258 -9.12 4.93 7.34
N LYS A 259 -8.67 4.37 8.48
CA LYS A 259 -7.44 3.56 8.55
C LYS A 259 -7.51 2.25 7.77
N HIS A 260 -8.73 1.80 7.44
CA HIS A 260 -8.99 0.59 6.64
C HIS A 260 -9.16 0.90 5.13
N GLY A 261 -9.02 2.16 4.72
CA GLY A 261 -9.19 2.57 3.33
C GLY A 261 -10.64 2.87 2.94
N ASP A 262 -11.57 2.94 3.91
CA ASP A 262 -12.98 3.18 3.67
C ASP A 262 -13.30 4.69 3.63
N TYR A 263 -12.72 5.43 2.68
CA TYR A 263 -12.84 6.89 2.59
C TYR A 263 -13.39 7.41 1.25
N PHE A 264 -13.82 6.50 0.38
CA PHE A 264 -14.41 6.83 -0.92
C PHE A 264 -15.38 5.73 -1.38
N PHE A 265 -16.20 6.06 -2.38
CA PHE A 265 -17.18 5.13 -2.96
C PHE A 265 -16.49 3.95 -3.65
N ASN A 266 -17.07 2.74 -3.54
CA ASN A 266 -16.52 1.49 -4.07
C ASN A 266 -15.12 1.11 -3.55
N HIS A 267 -14.67 1.67 -2.42
CA HIS A 267 -13.41 1.29 -1.77
C HIS A 267 -13.18 -0.21 -1.58
N ARG A 268 -14.25 -1.02 -1.47
CA ARG A 268 -14.18 -2.49 -1.32
C ARG A 268 -13.90 -3.25 -2.61
N GLU A 269 -14.16 -2.63 -3.75
CA GLU A 269 -13.90 -3.18 -5.09
C GLU A 269 -12.53 -2.73 -5.63
N VAL A 270 -11.75 -2.04 -4.80
CA VAL A 270 -10.42 -1.51 -5.10
C VAL A 270 -9.37 -2.29 -4.34
N TYR A 271 -8.34 -2.77 -5.06
CA TYR A 271 -7.11 -3.21 -4.42
C TYR A 271 -6.33 -2.00 -3.92
N GLN A 272 -6.43 -1.74 -2.62
CA GLN A 272 -5.74 -0.64 -1.94
C GLN A 272 -4.44 -1.14 -1.31
N TYR A 273 -3.32 -0.58 -1.76
CA TYR A 273 -1.98 -0.94 -1.26
C TYR A 273 -1.33 0.12 -0.37
N LEU A 274 -1.87 1.34 -0.37
CA LEU A 274 -1.33 2.48 0.35
C LEU A 274 -2.34 3.03 1.35
N SER A 275 -1.92 3.13 2.62
CA SER A 275 -2.74 3.73 3.66
C SER A 275 -3.02 5.21 3.39
N PRO A 276 -4.25 5.70 3.55
CA PRO A 276 -4.57 7.12 3.41
C PRO A 276 -3.75 8.00 4.37
N LEU A 277 -3.29 7.44 5.50
CA LEU A 277 -2.46 8.16 6.47
C LEU A 277 -1.11 8.63 5.89
N TYR A 278 -0.55 7.97 4.87
CA TYR A 278 0.69 8.44 4.25
C TYR A 278 0.51 9.75 3.49
N LYS A 279 -0.69 10.04 3.00
CA LYS A 279 -0.95 11.11 2.02
C LYS A 279 -1.98 12.14 2.50
N ALA A 280 -2.71 11.85 3.57
CA ALA A 280 -3.77 12.72 4.09
C ALA A 280 -3.26 14.12 4.44
N LYS A 281 -3.98 15.14 3.99
CA LYS A 281 -3.73 16.56 4.29
C LYS A 281 -5.02 17.18 4.78
N ILE A 282 -4.96 17.93 5.88
CA ILE A 282 -6.10 18.78 6.25
C ILE A 282 -6.20 19.90 5.23
N VAL A 283 -7.40 20.08 4.69
CA VAL A 283 -7.72 21.21 3.83
C VAL A 283 -8.50 22.24 4.62
N SER A 284 -8.11 23.51 4.47
CA SER A 284 -8.90 24.60 5.03
C SER A 284 -10.20 24.76 4.24
N LYS A 285 -11.24 25.28 4.89
CA LYS A 285 -12.52 25.58 4.23
C LYS A 285 -12.36 26.57 3.05
N ASP A 286 -11.30 27.35 3.05
CA ASP A 286 -11.01 28.35 2.01
C ASP A 286 -10.29 27.75 0.80
N GLU A 287 -9.62 26.60 0.96
CA GLU A 287 -8.99 25.81 -0.11
C GLU A 287 -9.94 24.77 -0.72
N LEU A 288 -11.02 24.45 -0.02
CA LEU A 288 -12.08 23.59 -0.51
C LEU A 288 -12.93 24.33 -1.53
N ASN A 289 -12.73 24.03 -2.81
CA ASN A 289 -13.81 24.23 -3.76
C ASN A 289 -14.94 23.27 -3.38
N TRP A 290 -16.11 23.82 -3.01
CA TRP A 290 -17.27 23.02 -2.67
C TRP A 290 -17.67 22.08 -3.81
N ASP A 291 -17.39 22.44 -5.07
CA ASP A 291 -17.61 21.57 -6.22
C ASP A 291 -16.66 20.36 -6.25
N ASP A 292 -15.47 20.42 -5.63
CA ASP A 292 -14.55 19.27 -5.54
C ASP A 292 -14.96 18.32 -4.41
N TYR A 293 -15.53 18.84 -3.31
CA TYR A 293 -16.22 18.02 -2.30
C TYR A 293 -17.52 17.40 -2.84
N ILE A 294 -18.17 18.09 -3.78
CA ILE A 294 -19.46 17.74 -4.39
C ILE A 294 -19.28 17.07 -5.77
N LYS A 295 -18.08 16.84 -6.32
CA LYS A 295 -17.92 16.11 -7.60
C LYS A 295 -18.44 14.66 -7.55
N GLY A 296 -18.74 14.15 -6.36
CA GLY A 296 -19.72 13.08 -6.14
C GLY A 296 -21.20 13.44 -6.40
N LYS A 297 -21.56 14.54 -7.08
CA LYS A 297 -22.95 14.93 -7.39
C LYS A 297 -23.17 15.35 -8.84
N GLN A 298 -22.13 15.48 -9.66
CA GLN A 298 -22.26 16.11 -10.98
C GLN A 298 -21.81 15.28 -12.18
N ASN A 299 -21.70 13.96 -12.05
CA ASN A 299 -21.71 13.06 -13.21
C ASN A 299 -23.12 12.54 -13.57
N VAL A 300 -24.16 13.30 -13.22
CA VAL A 300 -25.50 13.15 -13.82
C VAL A 300 -26.06 14.52 -14.22
N SER A 301 -25.33 15.23 -15.07
CA SER A 301 -26.00 16.06 -16.08
C SER A 301 -25.59 15.54 -17.44
N LYS A 302 -26.32 14.51 -17.90
CA LYS A 302 -26.24 14.03 -19.27
C LYS A 302 -26.43 15.22 -20.20
N THR A 303 -25.37 15.55 -20.92
CA THR A 303 -25.44 16.12 -22.25
C THR A 303 -26.38 15.26 -23.10
N THR A 304 -27.31 15.95 -23.78
CA THR A 304 -28.35 15.52 -24.73
C THR A 304 -29.57 14.77 -24.20
#